data_AF-L2GHN9-F1
#
_entry.id   AF-L2GHN9-F1
#
_cell.length_a   1.000
_cell.length_b   1.000
_cell.length_c   1.000
_cell.angle_alpha   90.00
_cell.angle_beta   90.00
_cell.angle_gamma   90.00
#
_symmetry.space_group_name_H-M   'P 1'
#
loop_
_entity.id
_entity.type
_entity.pdbx_description
1 polymer ?
#
loop_
_entity_poly.entity_id
_entity_poly.type
_entity_poly.pdbx_seq_one_letter_code
_entity_poly.pdbx_strand_id
1 'polypeptide(L)'
;MPSSTVKSYDEGGPSPQRLVYACPPKDFPLCNGGVAAAAINAGDQVFKTNILLACPSFFKKASNSQMLSNWRKGKYTPSSGMILLHETQHLDAIVGKGKRCIDLAYPVEDCEKLTDKDKIRNAQNYAFFALDVTAIPPKRK
;
A
#
# COMPACT_ATOMS: atom_id res chain seq x y z
N MET A 1 -23.23 15.47 7.13
CA MET A 1 -22.33 14.83 6.15
C MET A 1 -23.01 13.58 5.65
N PRO A 2 -23.29 13.42 4.35
CA PRO A 2 -23.93 12.20 3.87
C PRO A 2 -22.95 11.03 4.04
N SER A 3 -23.38 10.00 4.77
CA SER A 3 -22.66 8.73 4.91
C SER A 3 -22.48 8.11 3.52
N SER A 4 -21.24 8.13 3.02
CA SER A 4 -20.86 7.55 1.73
C SER A 4 -20.69 6.02 1.80
N THR A 5 -21.56 5.35 2.55
CA THR A 5 -21.67 3.89 2.57
C THR A 5 -22.16 3.43 1.20
N VAL A 6 -21.26 2.87 0.40
CA VAL A 6 -21.60 2.19 -0.85
C VAL A 6 -22.32 0.88 -0.54
N LYS A 7 -23.35 0.52 -1.34
CA LYS A 7 -24.11 -0.73 -1.16
C LYS A 7 -23.23 -1.96 -1.39
N SER A 8 -22.19 -1.83 -2.21
CA SER A 8 -21.10 -2.80 -2.36
C SER A 8 -19.81 -2.12 -2.85
N TYR A 9 -18.65 -2.77 -2.70
CA TYR A 9 -17.36 -2.22 -3.15
C TYR A 9 -17.19 -2.24 -4.67
N ASP A 10 -17.99 -3.04 -5.40
CA ASP A 10 -17.91 -3.32 -6.83
C ASP A 10 -18.93 -2.55 -7.69
N GLU A 11 -19.98 -1.99 -7.07
CA GLU A 11 -21.06 -1.26 -7.77
C GLU A 11 -20.59 0.01 -8.50
N GLY A 12 -19.36 0.48 -8.22
CA GLY A 12 -18.82 1.67 -8.86
C GLY A 12 -19.50 2.96 -8.40
N GLY A 13 -18.80 4.07 -8.61
CA GLY A 13 -19.36 5.42 -8.53
C GLY A 13 -19.24 6.09 -9.89
N PRO A 14 -19.79 7.30 -10.08
CA PRO A 14 -19.76 8.01 -11.36
C PRO A 14 -18.36 8.42 -11.85
N SER A 15 -17.30 8.18 -11.07
CA SER A 15 -15.92 8.57 -11.41
C SER A 15 -14.98 7.35 -11.48
N PRO A 16 -14.23 7.19 -12.59
CA PRO A 16 -13.20 6.16 -12.71
C PRO A 16 -11.96 6.42 -11.84
N GLN A 17 -11.81 7.62 -11.27
CA GLN A 17 -10.75 7.95 -10.29
C GLN A 17 -11.19 7.71 -8.84
N ARG A 18 -12.43 7.27 -8.59
CA ARG A 18 -12.89 6.99 -7.23
C ARG A 18 -12.03 5.91 -6.59
N LEU A 19 -11.66 6.15 -5.33
CA LEU A 19 -11.03 5.19 -4.43
C LEU A 19 -12.08 4.65 -3.47
N VAL A 20 -12.15 3.33 -3.33
CA VAL A 20 -12.97 2.64 -2.34
C VAL A 20 -12.06 1.95 -1.34
N TYR A 21 -12.29 2.18 -0.05
CA TYR A 21 -11.61 1.46 1.02
C TYR A 21 -12.53 0.34 1.50
N ALA A 22 -12.05 -0.90 1.43
CA ALA A 22 -12.83 -2.08 1.79
C ALA A 22 -12.12 -2.88 2.90
N CYS A 23 -12.88 -3.36 3.87
CA CYS A 23 -12.39 -4.13 5.01
C CYS A 23 -13.14 -5.47 5.09
N PRO A 24 -12.79 -6.47 4.28
CA PRO A 24 -13.51 -7.73 4.22
C PRO A 24 -13.22 -8.60 5.47
N PRO A 25 -14.01 -9.66 5.68
CA PRO A 25 -13.71 -10.65 6.71
C PRO A 25 -12.45 -11.47 6.36
N LYS A 26 -11.94 -12.23 7.36
CA LYS A 26 -10.67 -12.95 7.28
C LYS A 26 -10.64 -14.04 6.20
N ASP A 27 -11.78 -14.66 5.93
CA ASP A 27 -12.00 -15.74 4.98
C ASP A 27 -12.16 -15.25 3.53
N PHE A 28 -12.16 -13.93 3.31
CA PHE A 28 -12.15 -13.38 1.97
C PHE A 28 -10.90 -13.84 1.21
N PRO A 29 -11.02 -14.36 -0.03
CA PRO A 29 -9.91 -15.03 -0.73
C PRO A 29 -8.61 -14.22 -0.81
N LEU A 30 -8.69 -12.90 -1.00
CA LEU A 30 -7.51 -12.02 -1.07
C LEU A 30 -6.82 -11.77 0.29
N CYS A 31 -7.46 -12.12 1.40
CA CYS A 31 -6.91 -11.99 2.74
C CYS A 31 -6.30 -13.29 3.28
N ASN A 32 -6.37 -14.38 2.50
CA ASN A 32 -5.72 -15.64 2.84
C ASN A 32 -4.20 -15.50 2.82
N GLY A 33 -3.50 -16.33 3.59
CA GLY A 33 -2.03 -16.32 3.63
C GLY A 33 -1.40 -15.15 4.41
N GLY A 34 -2.19 -14.35 5.13
CA GLY A 34 -1.65 -13.29 6.00
C GLY A 34 -1.37 -11.96 5.29
N VAL A 35 -1.86 -11.80 4.06
CA VAL A 35 -1.87 -10.53 3.32
C VAL A 35 -2.46 -9.43 4.20
N ALA A 36 -1.81 -8.26 4.20
CA ALA A 36 -2.23 -7.11 5.00
C ALA A 36 -3.15 -6.21 4.21
N ALA A 37 -2.80 -5.89 2.98
CA ALA A 37 -3.64 -5.10 2.12
C ALA A 37 -3.43 -5.52 0.66
N ALA A 38 -4.30 -5.03 -0.21
CA ALA A 38 -4.16 -5.19 -1.65
C ALA A 38 -4.75 -3.96 -2.35
N ALA A 39 -4.15 -3.59 -3.48
CA ALA A 39 -4.69 -2.61 -4.41
C ALA A 39 -5.25 -3.27 -5.67
N ILE A 40 -6.44 -2.83 -6.10
CA ILE A 40 -7.09 -3.29 -7.33
C ILE A 40 -7.48 -2.06 -8.14
N ASN A 41 -7.06 -1.98 -9.41
CA ASN A 41 -7.45 -0.86 -10.26
C ASN A 41 -8.85 -1.07 -10.86
N ALA A 42 -9.52 0.04 -11.16
CA ALA A 42 -10.72 -0.02 -11.99
C ALA A 42 -10.39 -0.60 -13.36
N GLY A 43 -11.15 -1.62 -13.79
CA GLY A 43 -10.91 -2.35 -15.03
C GLY A 43 -9.94 -3.53 -14.90
N ASP A 44 -9.27 -3.69 -13.74
CA ASP A 44 -8.59 -4.95 -13.43
C ASP A 44 -9.63 -5.97 -12.94
N GLN A 45 -9.56 -7.20 -13.45
CA GLN A 45 -10.51 -8.28 -13.16
C GLN A 45 -11.99 -7.88 -13.43
N VAL A 46 -12.88 -8.02 -12.46
CA VAL A 46 -14.32 -7.70 -12.57
C VAL A 46 -14.68 -6.35 -11.93
N PHE A 47 -13.70 -5.61 -11.41
CA PHE A 47 -13.95 -4.43 -10.58
C PHE A 47 -14.08 -3.16 -11.42
N LYS A 48 -15.12 -2.37 -11.13
CA LYS A 48 -15.41 -1.09 -11.83
C LYS A 48 -14.82 0.13 -11.13
N THR A 49 -14.11 -0.05 -10.02
CA THR A 49 -13.55 1.04 -9.20
C THR A 49 -12.19 0.65 -8.66
N ASN A 50 -11.41 1.65 -8.23
CA ASN A 50 -10.11 1.41 -7.61
C ASN A 50 -10.33 1.08 -6.13
N ILE A 51 -9.82 -0.05 -5.68
CA ILE A 51 -10.06 -0.55 -4.33
C ILE A 51 -8.73 -0.64 -3.59
N LEU A 52 -8.72 -0.09 -2.39
CA LEU A 52 -7.74 -0.37 -1.35
C LEU A 52 -8.39 -1.30 -0.33
N LEU A 53 -7.92 -2.52 -0.32
CA LEU A 53 -8.44 -3.62 0.47
C LEU A 53 -7.59 -3.78 1.73
N ALA A 54 -8.16 -3.62 2.91
CA ALA A 54 -7.47 -3.76 4.20
C ALA A 54 -7.92 -5.04 4.90
N CYS A 55 -7.08 -6.07 4.89
CA CYS A 55 -7.36 -7.35 5.51
C CYS A 55 -7.21 -7.27 7.04
N PRO A 56 -7.76 -8.23 7.82
CA PRO A 56 -7.67 -8.19 9.28
C PRO A 56 -6.23 -8.10 9.84
N SER A 57 -5.21 -8.58 9.12
CA SER A 57 -3.81 -8.46 9.56
C SER A 57 -3.27 -7.02 9.45
N PHE A 58 -3.86 -6.16 8.61
CA PHE A 58 -3.55 -4.73 8.50
C PHE A 58 -3.71 -4.01 9.83
N PHE A 59 -4.77 -4.33 10.56
CA PHE A 59 -5.15 -3.70 11.82
C PHE A 59 -4.32 -4.22 13.01
N LYS A 60 -3.46 -5.20 12.79
CA LYS A 60 -2.55 -5.78 13.80
C LYS A 60 -1.10 -5.33 13.62
N LYS A 61 -0.85 -4.39 12.70
CA LYS A 61 0.49 -3.87 12.40
C LYS A 61 0.98 -2.93 13.50
N ALA A 62 2.28 -2.66 13.49
CA ALA A 62 2.89 -1.77 14.49
C ALA A 62 2.31 -0.34 14.37
N SER A 63 2.35 0.41 15.46
CA SER A 63 2.11 1.85 15.38
C SER A 63 3.20 2.52 14.52
N ASN A 64 2.90 3.68 13.94
CA ASN A 64 3.89 4.41 13.15
C ASN A 64 5.13 4.78 13.98
N SER A 65 4.93 5.22 15.23
CA SER A 65 6.03 5.55 16.13
C SER A 65 6.90 4.34 16.48
N GLN A 66 6.29 3.17 16.68
CA GLN A 66 7.01 1.92 16.93
C GLN A 66 7.83 1.49 15.70
N MET A 67 7.26 1.59 14.49
CA MET A 67 7.98 1.32 13.24
C MET A 67 9.22 2.21 13.12
N LEU A 68 9.08 3.53 13.31
CA LEU A 68 10.19 4.47 13.22
C LEU A 68 11.28 4.19 14.27
N SER A 69 10.89 3.86 15.50
CA SER A 69 11.82 3.49 16.58
C SER A 69 12.60 2.22 16.25
N ASN A 70 11.93 1.20 15.71
CA ASN A 70 12.56 -0.05 15.32
C ASN A 70 13.46 0.13 14.09
N TRP A 71 13.05 0.93 13.12
CA TRP A 71 13.85 1.23 11.92
C TRP A 71 15.21 1.82 12.28
N ARG A 72 15.25 2.79 13.20
CA ARG A 72 16.50 3.38 13.73
C ARG A 72 17.41 2.37 14.43
N LYS A 73 16.88 1.20 14.81
CA LYS A 73 17.63 0.09 15.42
C LYS A 73 17.96 -1.02 14.43
N GLY A 74 17.76 -0.79 13.13
CA GLY A 74 17.99 -1.79 12.08
C GLY A 74 16.92 -2.89 12.01
N LYS A 75 15.73 -2.67 12.58
CA LYS A 75 14.63 -3.64 12.56
C LYS A 75 13.43 -3.11 11.79
N TYR A 76 13.02 -3.83 10.75
CA TYR A 76 11.79 -3.52 10.02
C TYR A 76 10.57 -4.13 10.72
N THR A 77 9.62 -3.27 11.09
CA THR A 77 8.30 -3.67 11.62
C THR A 77 7.22 -2.78 11.00
N PRO A 78 6.57 -3.19 9.90
CA PRO A 78 5.68 -2.31 9.15
C PRO A 78 4.51 -1.79 9.97
N SER A 79 4.19 -0.51 9.80
CA SER A 79 2.93 0.09 10.23
C SER A 79 1.86 -0.03 9.16
N SER A 80 0.59 0.10 9.56
CA SER A 80 -0.54 0.15 8.62
C SER A 80 -0.38 1.29 7.61
N GLY A 81 0.15 2.45 8.04
CA GLY A 81 0.38 3.59 7.16
C GLY A 81 1.46 3.34 6.11
N MET A 82 2.51 2.60 6.46
CA MET A 82 3.56 2.22 5.51
C MET A 82 3.03 1.22 4.47
N ILE A 83 2.22 0.25 4.90
CA ILE A 83 1.56 -0.69 3.97
C ILE A 83 0.60 0.05 3.04
N LEU A 84 -0.17 1.01 3.56
CA LEU A 84 -1.05 1.82 2.70
C LEU A 84 -0.25 2.61 1.65
N LEU A 85 0.91 3.16 2.03
CA LEU A 85 1.78 3.84 1.07
C LEU A 85 2.29 2.90 -0.01
N HIS A 86 2.65 1.66 0.35
CA HIS A 86 2.99 0.61 -0.62
C HIS A 86 1.83 0.36 -1.58
N GLU A 87 0.63 0.03 -1.08
CA GLU A 87 -0.52 -0.32 -1.92
C GLU A 87 -0.92 0.80 -2.88
N THR A 88 -0.82 2.04 -2.44
CA THR A 88 -1.18 3.20 -3.28
C THR A 88 -0.27 3.36 -4.50
N GLN A 89 0.94 2.79 -4.51
CA GLN A 89 1.81 2.79 -5.69
C GLN A 89 1.31 1.88 -6.83
N HIS A 90 0.42 0.93 -6.54
CA HIS A 90 -0.18 0.06 -7.56
C HIS A 90 -1.42 0.68 -8.22
N LEU A 91 -1.90 1.83 -7.74
CA LEU A 91 -3.13 2.46 -8.24
C LEU A 91 -2.85 3.54 -9.28
N ASP A 92 -3.26 3.30 -10.53
CA ASP A 92 -3.22 4.28 -11.62
C ASP A 92 -3.90 5.58 -11.28
N ALA A 93 -4.99 5.52 -10.51
CA ALA A 93 -5.71 6.70 -10.06
C ALA A 93 -4.87 7.63 -9.16
N ILE A 94 -3.79 7.10 -8.55
CA ILE A 94 -2.89 7.83 -7.66
C ILE A 94 -1.59 8.18 -8.38
N VAL A 95 -0.92 7.19 -8.98
CA VAL A 95 0.41 7.41 -9.58
C VAL A 95 0.35 7.75 -11.07
N GLY A 96 -0.78 7.47 -11.74
CA GLY A 96 -0.93 7.58 -13.19
C GLY A 96 -0.50 6.31 -13.92
N LYS A 97 -1.20 5.97 -15.02
CA LYS A 97 -1.01 4.72 -15.81
C LYS A 97 0.43 4.36 -16.17
N GLY A 98 1.28 5.35 -16.43
CA GLY A 98 2.69 5.14 -16.79
C GLY A 98 3.65 4.95 -15.60
N LYS A 99 3.16 5.08 -14.37
CA LYS A 99 3.97 5.03 -13.14
C LYS A 99 3.51 3.95 -12.17
N ARG A 100 2.56 3.10 -12.57
CA ARG A 100 2.07 1.96 -11.79
C ARG A 100 3.25 1.08 -11.38
N CYS A 101 3.42 0.88 -10.08
CA CYS A 101 4.41 -0.05 -9.55
C CYS A 101 3.89 -1.49 -9.59
N ILE A 102 4.82 -2.43 -9.45
CA ILE A 102 4.61 -3.87 -9.27
C ILE A 102 5.40 -4.34 -8.04
N ASP A 103 5.20 -5.58 -7.62
CA ASP A 103 5.92 -6.18 -6.48
C ASP A 103 7.10 -7.03 -6.97
N LEU A 104 8.28 -6.42 -6.97
CA LEU A 104 9.53 -7.09 -7.35
C LEU A 104 10.27 -7.70 -6.15
N ALA A 105 10.20 -7.03 -4.99
CA ALA A 105 10.83 -7.48 -3.75
C ALA A 105 10.16 -6.83 -2.52
N TYR A 106 10.22 -7.54 -1.38
CA TYR A 106 9.70 -7.08 -0.09
C TYR A 106 10.77 -6.91 1.00
N PRO A 107 11.71 -7.85 1.20
CA PRO A 107 12.78 -7.69 2.18
C PRO A 107 13.69 -6.50 1.83
N VAL A 108 14.27 -5.85 2.83
CA VAL A 108 15.15 -4.69 2.64
C VAL A 108 16.32 -5.06 1.75
N GLU A 109 16.99 -6.19 2.05
CA GLU A 109 18.20 -6.60 1.33
C GLU A 109 17.91 -6.92 -0.14
N ASP A 110 16.72 -7.43 -0.45
CA ASP A 110 16.32 -7.74 -1.81
C ASP A 110 15.91 -6.48 -2.57
N CYS A 111 15.22 -5.54 -1.91
CA CYS A 111 14.89 -4.23 -2.48
C CYS A 111 16.13 -3.39 -2.80
N GLU A 112 17.20 -3.54 -2.02
CA GLU A 112 18.48 -2.85 -2.24
C GLU A 112 19.22 -3.38 -3.48
N LYS A 113 19.10 -4.67 -3.78
CA LYS A 113 19.76 -5.35 -4.90
C LYS A 113 19.08 -5.10 -6.26
N LEU A 114 17.85 -4.57 -6.27
CA LEU A 114 17.16 -4.21 -7.51
C LEU A 114 17.96 -3.17 -8.31
N THR A 115 17.85 -3.23 -9.64
CA THR A 115 18.40 -2.20 -10.52
C THR A 115 17.66 -0.87 -10.31
N ASP A 116 18.25 0.26 -10.68
CA ASP A 116 17.57 1.57 -10.55
C ASP A 116 16.23 1.60 -11.30
N LYS A 117 16.17 0.97 -12.48
CA LYS A 117 14.96 0.82 -13.29
C LYS A 117 13.88 0.03 -12.55
N ASP A 118 14.26 -0.97 -11.76
CA ASP A 118 13.35 -1.81 -11.01
C ASP A 118 12.94 -1.15 -9.69
N LYS A 119 13.86 -0.44 -9.02
CA LYS A 119 13.56 0.31 -7.79
C LYS A 119 12.46 1.35 -8.00
N ILE A 120 12.48 2.08 -9.11
CA ILE A 120 11.43 3.05 -9.44
C ILE A 120 10.10 2.41 -9.86
N ARG A 121 10.05 1.08 -10.00
CA ARG A 121 8.84 0.31 -10.34
C ARG A 121 8.40 -0.60 -9.21
N ASN A 122 9.12 -0.66 -8.09
CA ASN A 122 8.80 -1.52 -6.96
C ASN A 122 8.09 -0.70 -5.88
N ALA A 123 6.85 -1.08 -5.54
CA ALA A 123 6.04 -0.34 -4.56
C ALA A 123 6.72 -0.24 -3.18
N GLN A 124 7.39 -1.32 -2.77
CA GLN A 124 8.09 -1.40 -1.50
C GLN A 124 9.27 -0.41 -1.41
N ASN A 125 9.97 -0.11 -2.51
CA ASN A 125 11.07 0.87 -2.50
C ASN A 125 10.59 2.29 -2.18
N TYR A 126 9.41 2.70 -2.67
CA TYR A 126 8.80 3.97 -2.28
C TYR A 126 8.46 4.02 -0.80
N ALA A 127 7.92 2.92 -0.28
CA ALA A 127 7.56 2.83 1.13
C ALA A 127 8.80 2.83 2.05
N PHE A 128 9.90 2.20 1.64
CA PHE A 128 11.19 2.29 2.35
C PHE A 128 11.82 3.69 2.25
N PHE A 129 11.79 4.33 1.09
CA PHE A 129 12.27 5.71 0.95
C PHE A 129 11.54 6.66 1.91
N ALA A 130 10.22 6.58 1.97
CA ALA A 130 9.43 7.40 2.89
C ALA A 130 9.72 7.06 4.36
N LEU A 131 9.88 5.77 4.68
CA LEU A 131 10.26 5.33 6.03
C LEU A 131 11.60 5.94 6.44
N ASP A 132 12.61 5.86 5.57
CA ASP A 132 13.96 6.30 5.88
C ASP A 132 14.05 7.82 6.08
N VAL A 133 13.47 8.60 5.16
CA VAL A 133 13.39 10.07 5.27
C VAL A 133 12.61 10.51 6.51
N THR A 134 11.58 9.76 6.90
CA THR A 134 10.78 10.09 8.11
C THR A 134 11.53 9.73 9.38
N ALA A 135 12.24 8.60 9.40
CA ALA A 135 12.96 8.12 10.56
C ALA A 135 14.25 8.92 10.81
N ILE A 136 14.96 9.28 9.74
CA ILE A 136 16.26 9.93 9.73
C ILE A 136 16.19 11.12 8.76
N PRO A 137 15.53 12.22 9.15
CA PRO A 137 15.36 13.36 8.26
C PRO A 137 16.71 14.02 7.93
N PRO A 138 16.91 14.50 6.69
CA PRO A 138 18.13 15.21 6.32
C PRO A 138 18.31 16.45 7.20
N LYS A 139 19.56 16.72 7.61
CA LYS A 139 19.88 17.94 8.37
C LYS A 139 19.47 19.16 7.53
N ARG A 140 18.71 20.08 8.14
CA ARG A 140 18.46 21.39 7.52
C ARG A 140 19.81 22.08 7.33
N LYS A 141 20.10 22.50 6.09
CA LYS A 141 21.21 23.39 5.79
C LYS A 141 20.95 24.78 6.37
#